data_AF-A0A413ZP04-F1
#
_entry.id   AF-A0A413ZP04-F1
#
_cell.length_a   1.000
_cell.length_b   1.000
_cell.length_c   1.000
_cell.angle_alpha   90.00
_cell.angle_beta   90.00
_cell.angle_gamma   90.00
#
_symmetry.space_group_name_H-M   'P 1'
#
loop_
_entity.id
_entity.type
_entity.pdbx_description
1 polymer ?
#
loop_
_entity_poly.entity_id
_entity_poly.type
_entity_poly.pdbx_seq_one_letter_code
_entity_poly.pdbx_strand_id
1 'polypeptide(L)'
;MVLKDIISNIEFYNTPEGDVMMKELHHPAVVLRETDRPTIEAILAIIRDRYPKAHARLMKLYSSNTMNRWHYEFRVVHRFIRCNYGEYDQYNLDINKDGQFMFEEVNCPLRGECEHEGVICRPEFNTTLTDREMDVFRLIAFSCQTDDIAAALHISPCTVNRHRENIKAKIKVRNVGEMISYWHQNQMK
;
A
#
# COMPACT_ATOMS: atom_id res chain seq x y z
N MET A 1 -3.02 10.57 -11.07
CA MET A 1 -2.97 9.11 -11.25
C MET A 1 -3.44 8.44 -9.98
N VAL A 2 -4.30 7.43 -10.08
CA VAL A 2 -4.72 6.64 -8.92
C VAL A 2 -3.61 5.62 -8.62
N LEU A 3 -3.33 5.31 -7.35
CA LEU A 3 -2.24 4.38 -6.98
C LEU A 3 -2.35 3.02 -7.69
N LYS A 4 -3.57 2.52 -7.91
CA LYS A 4 -3.82 1.28 -8.66
C LYS A 4 -3.35 1.35 -10.12
N ASP A 5 -3.28 2.55 -10.72
CA ASP A 5 -2.81 2.74 -12.10
C ASP A 5 -1.27 2.61 -12.18
N ILE A 6 -0.59 2.62 -11.02
CA ILE A 6 0.87 2.50 -10.90
C ILE A 6 1.26 1.09 -10.46
N ILE A 7 0.48 0.46 -9.59
CA ILE A 7 0.76 -0.88 -9.04
C ILE A 7 -0.48 -1.77 -9.07
N SER A 8 -0.58 -2.63 -10.08
CA SER A 8 -1.61 -3.66 -10.18
C SER A 8 -1.09 -4.87 -10.96
N ASN A 9 -1.58 -6.06 -10.62
CA ASN A 9 -1.20 -7.31 -11.27
C ASN A 9 0.33 -7.56 -11.28
N ILE A 10 0.96 -7.42 -10.10
CA ILE A 10 2.40 -7.57 -9.94
C ILE A 10 2.68 -8.78 -9.06
N GLU A 11 3.68 -9.55 -9.47
CA GLU A 11 4.27 -10.66 -8.72
C GLU A 11 5.71 -10.33 -8.32
N PHE A 12 6.13 -10.68 -7.11
CA PHE A 12 7.49 -10.51 -6.59
C PHE A 12 8.07 -11.84 -6.14
N TYR A 13 9.24 -12.20 -6.67
CA TYR A 13 9.95 -13.41 -6.26
C TYR A 13 11.43 -13.15 -6.02
N ASN A 14 12.05 -13.91 -5.13
CA ASN A 14 13.47 -13.76 -4.81
C ASN A 14 14.34 -14.66 -5.69
N THR A 15 15.50 -14.17 -6.12
CA THR A 15 16.53 -15.02 -6.76
C THR A 15 17.48 -15.61 -5.70
N PRO A 16 18.20 -16.69 -6.02
CA PRO A 16 19.24 -17.25 -5.14
C PRO A 16 20.34 -16.24 -4.77
N GLU A 17 20.61 -15.26 -5.64
CA GLU A 17 21.57 -14.17 -5.42
C GLU A 17 21.06 -13.11 -4.45
N GLY A 18 19.78 -13.17 -4.09
CA GLY A 18 19.13 -12.27 -3.13
C GLY A 18 18.48 -11.04 -3.76
N ASP A 19 18.38 -10.99 -5.08
CA ASP A 19 17.64 -9.96 -5.80
C ASP A 19 16.12 -10.20 -5.69
N VAL A 20 15.37 -9.10 -5.68
CA VAL A 20 13.90 -9.12 -5.79
C VAL A 20 13.54 -8.90 -7.25
N MET A 21 12.92 -9.89 -7.87
CA MET A 21 12.32 -9.78 -9.19
C MET A 21 10.90 -9.26 -9.08
N MET A 22 10.50 -8.41 -10.02
CA MET A 22 9.16 -7.88 -10.18
C MET A 22 8.65 -8.30 -11.56
N LYS A 23 7.48 -8.93 -11.60
CA LYS A 23 6.83 -9.44 -12.81
C LYS A 23 5.41 -8.88 -12.88
N GLU A 24 5.24 -7.81 -13.65
CA GLU A 24 3.92 -7.32 -14.00
C GLU A 24 3.27 -8.25 -15.04
N LEU A 25 1.96 -8.46 -14.93
CA LEU A 25 1.20 -9.27 -15.85
C LEU A 25 1.41 -8.79 -17.30
N HIS A 26 1.65 -9.74 -18.20
CA HIS A 26 1.96 -9.51 -19.62
C HIS A 26 3.28 -8.77 -19.93
N HIS A 27 4.08 -8.39 -18.93
CA HIS A 27 5.38 -7.76 -19.13
C HIS A 27 6.52 -8.71 -18.73
N PRO A 28 7.75 -8.56 -19.24
CA PRO A 28 8.91 -9.34 -18.78
C PRO A 28 9.19 -9.15 -17.28
N ALA A 29 9.80 -10.14 -16.64
CA ALA A 29 10.29 -9.96 -15.27
C ALA A 29 11.52 -9.03 -15.29
N VAL A 30 11.58 -8.12 -14.32
CA VAL A 30 12.70 -7.17 -14.14
C VAL A 30 13.19 -7.22 -12.70
N VAL A 31 14.47 -6.92 -12.46
CA VAL A 31 15.00 -6.73 -11.10
C VAL A 31 14.44 -5.41 -10.56
N LEU A 32 13.85 -5.43 -9.36
CA LEU A 32 13.43 -4.22 -8.65
C LEU A 32 14.67 -3.42 -8.21
N ARG A 33 14.80 -2.20 -8.71
CA ARG A 33 15.94 -1.31 -8.50
C ARG A 33 15.53 -0.02 -7.81
N GLU A 34 16.50 0.66 -7.21
CA GLU A 34 16.32 2.01 -6.63
C GLU A 34 15.78 3.05 -7.62
N THR A 35 15.93 2.80 -8.92
CA THR A 35 15.45 3.66 -10.00
C THR A 35 13.96 3.49 -10.30
N ASP A 36 13.30 2.45 -9.79
CA ASP A 36 11.88 2.16 -10.02
C ASP A 36 10.98 3.00 -9.11
N ARG A 37 11.23 4.32 -9.12
CA ARG A 37 10.66 5.30 -8.19
C ARG A 37 9.14 5.28 -8.15
N PRO A 38 8.40 5.23 -9.28
CA PRO A 38 6.94 5.20 -9.24
C PRO A 38 6.40 4.01 -8.45
N THR A 39 6.97 2.83 -8.64
CA THR A 39 6.60 1.60 -7.92
C THR A 39 6.94 1.73 -6.44
N ILE A 40 8.16 2.17 -6.11
CA ILE A 40 8.63 2.35 -4.73
C ILE A 40 7.73 3.34 -3.99
N GLU A 41 7.47 4.51 -4.56
CA GLU A 41 6.64 5.55 -3.96
C GLU A 41 5.19 5.07 -3.76
N ALA A 42 4.64 4.31 -4.73
CA ALA A 42 3.30 3.78 -4.64
C ALA A 42 3.16 2.71 -3.55
N ILE A 43 4.10 1.76 -3.47
CA ILE A 43 4.13 0.73 -2.43
C ILE A 43 4.33 1.38 -1.06
N LEU A 44 5.28 2.30 -0.94
CA LEU A 44 5.53 3.02 0.31
C LEU A 44 4.28 3.77 0.82
N ALA A 45 3.53 4.42 -0.08
CA ALA A 45 2.28 5.08 0.27
C ALA A 45 1.25 4.09 0.83
N ILE A 46 1.11 2.89 0.24
CA ILE A 46 0.21 1.86 0.74
C ILE A 46 0.68 1.34 2.12
N ILE A 47 1.98 1.06 2.29
CA ILE A 47 2.53 0.61 3.58
C ILE A 47 2.23 1.67 4.66
N ARG A 48 2.47 2.95 4.38
CA ARG A 48 2.18 4.04 5.31
C ARG A 48 0.70 4.13 5.67
N ASP A 49 -0.19 4.10 4.69
CA ASP A 49 -1.60 4.43 4.89
C ASP A 49 -2.41 3.23 5.45
N ARG A 50 -2.03 2.00 5.05
CA ARG A 50 -2.77 0.77 5.38
C ARG A 50 -2.06 -0.12 6.40
N TYR A 51 -0.74 -0.01 6.55
CA TYR A 51 0.07 -0.83 7.47
C TYR A 51 0.98 0.04 8.35
N PRO A 52 0.44 1.02 9.10
CA PRO A 52 1.22 2.06 9.78
C PRO A 52 2.21 1.50 10.83
N LYS A 53 1.89 0.37 11.48
CA LYS A 53 2.81 -0.31 12.42
C LYS A 53 4.06 -0.84 11.71
N ALA A 54 3.86 -1.49 10.56
CA ALA A 54 4.95 -1.98 9.72
C ALA A 54 5.79 -0.81 9.17
N HIS A 55 5.12 0.23 8.67
CA HIS A 55 5.76 1.46 8.20
C HIS A 55 6.65 2.06 9.29
N ALA A 56 6.12 2.32 10.49
CA ALA A 56 6.89 2.91 11.59
C ALA A 56 8.11 2.05 11.96
N ARG A 57 7.97 0.72 12.00
CA ARG A 57 9.09 -0.19 12.29
C ARG A 57 10.17 -0.14 11.21
N LEU A 58 9.79 -0.16 9.93
CA LEU A 58 10.72 -0.06 8.79
C LEU A 58 11.45 1.27 8.76
N MET A 59 10.73 2.37 8.98
CA MET A 59 11.30 3.71 8.98
C MET A 59 12.35 3.87 10.09
N LYS A 60 12.09 3.29 11.28
CA LYS A 60 13.05 3.22 12.39
C LYS A 60 14.24 2.33 12.05
N LEU A 61 14.02 1.17 11.43
CA LEU A 61 15.08 0.23 11.08
C LEU A 61 16.12 0.84 10.13
N TYR A 62 15.67 1.62 9.16
CA TYR A 62 16.55 2.23 8.15
C TYR A 62 16.90 3.71 8.44
N SER A 63 16.67 4.21 9.66
CA SER A 63 16.83 5.65 9.96
C SER A 63 18.27 6.18 9.72
N SER A 64 19.27 5.30 9.76
CA SER A 64 20.67 5.62 9.42
C SER A 64 20.89 5.94 7.92
N ASN A 65 19.96 5.57 7.04
CA ASN A 65 20.10 5.70 5.58
C ASN A 65 19.46 6.98 5.03
N THR A 66 19.04 7.89 5.91
CA THR A 66 18.23 9.09 5.59
C THR A 66 18.94 10.14 4.73
N MET A 67 20.27 10.09 4.63
CA MET A 67 21.03 11.05 3.79
C MET A 67 20.71 10.93 2.29
N ASN A 68 20.25 9.76 1.83
CA ASN A 68 19.72 9.56 0.48
C ASN A 68 18.29 9.05 0.57
N ARG A 69 17.33 9.95 0.33
CA ARG A 69 15.89 9.65 0.36
C ARG A 69 15.52 8.45 -0.52
N TRP A 70 16.05 8.38 -1.74
CA TRP A 70 15.68 7.32 -2.69
C TRP A 70 16.19 5.96 -2.23
N HIS A 71 17.44 5.91 -1.78
CA HIS A 71 18.01 4.70 -1.21
C HIS A 71 17.22 4.28 0.04
N TYR A 72 16.89 5.22 0.92
CA TYR A 72 16.10 4.95 2.13
C TYR A 72 14.71 4.36 1.82
N GLU A 73 13.95 4.99 0.94
CA GLU A 73 12.62 4.52 0.52
C GLU A 73 12.70 3.14 -0.15
N PHE A 74 13.69 2.94 -1.03
CA PHE A 74 13.94 1.62 -1.63
C PHE A 74 14.21 0.56 -0.56
N ARG A 75 15.09 0.82 0.43
CA ARG A 75 15.40 -0.15 1.49
C ARG A 75 14.17 -0.52 2.32
N VAL A 76 13.30 0.45 2.61
CA VAL A 76 12.02 0.24 3.30
C VAL A 76 11.12 -0.68 2.48
N VAL A 77 10.88 -0.36 1.21
CA VAL A 77 9.99 -1.13 0.32
C VAL A 77 10.55 -2.51 0.03
N HIS A 78 11.83 -2.59 -0.32
CA HIS A 78 12.54 -3.83 -0.60
C HIS A 78 12.49 -4.79 0.59
N ARG A 79 12.72 -4.29 1.82
CA ARG A 79 12.59 -5.13 3.03
C ARG A 79 11.17 -5.59 3.25
N PHE A 80 10.17 -4.74 3.04
CA PHE A 80 8.77 -5.10 3.20
C PHE A 80 8.36 -6.20 2.22
N ILE A 81 8.74 -6.07 0.93
CA ILE A 81 8.49 -7.08 -0.10
C ILE A 81 9.10 -8.42 0.30
N ARG A 82 10.40 -8.47 0.60
CA ARG A 82 11.09 -9.72 0.98
C ARG A 82 10.55 -10.41 2.24
N CYS A 83 9.85 -9.66 3.10
CA CYS A 83 9.25 -10.22 4.31
C CYS A 83 7.86 -10.82 4.07
N ASN A 84 7.22 -10.50 2.95
CA ASN A 84 5.83 -10.85 2.68
C ASN A 84 5.60 -11.53 1.32
N TYR A 85 6.59 -11.51 0.43
CA TYR A 85 6.56 -12.08 -0.92
C TYR A 85 7.92 -12.69 -1.26
N GLY A 86 7.91 -13.75 -2.07
CA GLY A 86 9.17 -14.36 -2.45
C GLY A 86 9.10 -15.64 -3.26
N GLU A 87 7.94 -16.28 -3.33
CA GLU A 87 7.73 -17.40 -4.24
C GLU A 87 7.21 -16.87 -5.59
N TYR A 88 7.32 -17.67 -6.65
CA TYR A 88 6.78 -17.28 -7.95
C TYR A 88 5.50 -18.07 -8.20
N ASP A 89 4.34 -17.44 -7.99
CA ASP A 89 3.02 -18.00 -8.24
C ASP A 89 2.32 -17.22 -9.37
N GLN A 90 2.04 -17.91 -10.47
CA GLN A 90 1.35 -17.30 -11.61
C GLN A 90 -0.16 -17.15 -11.41
N TYR A 91 -0.73 -17.76 -10.38
CA TYR A 91 -2.16 -17.77 -10.11
C TYR A 91 -2.58 -16.74 -9.06
N ASN A 92 -1.72 -16.47 -8.06
CA ASN A 92 -2.02 -15.57 -6.94
C ASN A 92 -1.06 -14.38 -6.88
N LEU A 93 -1.27 -13.39 -7.76
CA LEU A 93 -0.42 -12.20 -7.82
C LEU A 93 -0.38 -11.44 -6.47
N ASP A 94 0.82 -11.14 -6.00
CA ASP A 94 1.09 -10.39 -4.77
C ASP A 94 0.37 -9.03 -4.69
N ILE A 95 0.27 -8.33 -5.81
CA ILE A 95 -0.56 -7.15 -5.95
C ILE A 95 -1.63 -7.47 -6.99
N ASN A 96 -2.88 -7.59 -6.55
CA ASN A 96 -3.98 -7.92 -7.44
C ASN A 96 -4.39 -6.74 -8.36
N LYS A 97 -5.37 -6.97 -9.23
CA LYS A 97 -5.90 -5.96 -10.17
C LYS A 97 -6.44 -4.68 -9.51
N ASP A 98 -6.81 -4.76 -8.24
CA ASP A 98 -7.38 -3.65 -7.46
C ASP A 98 -6.29 -2.93 -6.61
N GLY A 99 -5.01 -3.31 -6.76
CA GLY A 99 -3.90 -2.74 -5.99
C GLY A 99 -3.92 -3.16 -4.52
N GLN A 100 -4.51 -4.32 -4.20
CA GLN A 100 -4.50 -4.91 -2.86
C GLN A 100 -3.34 -5.87 -2.72
N PHE A 101 -2.76 -5.90 -1.53
CA PHE A 101 -1.62 -6.75 -1.18
C PHE A 101 -2.12 -8.12 -0.74
N MET A 102 -1.67 -9.17 -1.42
CA MET A 102 -1.98 -10.57 -1.20
C MET A 102 -0.79 -11.23 -0.53
N PHE A 103 -0.65 -11.04 0.79
CA PHE A 103 0.56 -11.50 1.50
C PHE A 103 0.73 -13.02 1.50
N GLU A 104 1.96 -13.44 1.25
CA GLU A 104 2.39 -14.82 1.37
C GLU A 104 2.97 -15.12 2.77
N GLU A 105 3.05 -16.40 3.09
CA GLU A 105 3.86 -16.87 4.21
C GLU A 105 5.21 -17.39 3.71
N VAL A 106 6.09 -16.44 3.38
CA VAL A 106 7.42 -16.77 2.87
C VAL A 106 8.27 -17.56 3.87
N ASN A 107 9.14 -18.42 3.31
CA ASN A 107 10.18 -19.16 4.02
C ASN A 107 11.27 -18.22 4.56
N CYS A 108 10.98 -17.54 5.67
CA CYS A 108 11.91 -16.63 6.34
C CYS A 108 12.87 -17.42 7.24
N PRO A 109 14.20 -17.38 7.03
CA PRO A 109 15.16 -18.11 7.87
C PRO A 109 15.27 -17.57 9.30
N LEU A 110 14.75 -16.36 9.56
CA LEU A 110 14.73 -15.74 10.89
C LEU A 110 13.40 -15.95 11.62
N ARG A 111 12.50 -16.80 11.11
CA ARG A 111 11.22 -17.10 11.75
C ARG A 111 11.46 -17.67 13.16
N GLY A 112 10.75 -17.15 14.16
CA GLY A 112 10.92 -17.47 15.59
C GLY A 112 11.95 -16.62 16.32
N GLU A 113 12.89 -15.98 15.61
CA GLU A 113 14.00 -15.21 16.19
C GLU A 113 14.03 -13.74 15.74
N CYS A 114 13.33 -13.41 14.66
CA CYS A 114 13.32 -12.07 14.09
C CYS A 114 12.62 -11.08 15.01
N GLU A 115 13.33 -10.04 15.44
CA GLU A 115 12.76 -8.93 16.24
C GLU A 115 11.64 -8.14 15.53
N HIS A 116 11.37 -8.42 14.25
CA HIS A 116 10.37 -7.75 13.44
C HIS A 116 9.26 -8.70 12.98
N GLU A 117 9.30 -9.95 13.43
CA GLU A 117 8.26 -10.92 13.13
C GLU A 117 6.90 -10.45 13.63
N GLY A 118 5.87 -10.63 12.80
CA GLY A 118 4.50 -10.21 13.11
C GLY A 118 4.27 -8.70 13.04
N VAL A 119 5.31 -7.91 12.75
CA VAL A 119 5.21 -6.46 12.57
C VAL A 119 5.48 -6.07 11.12
N ILE A 120 6.64 -6.48 10.56
CA ILE A 120 6.98 -6.21 9.14
C ILE A 120 6.40 -7.31 8.25
N CYS A 121 6.59 -8.58 8.62
CA CYS A 121 5.88 -9.70 8.02
C CYS A 121 4.54 -9.91 8.72
N ARG A 122 3.54 -10.44 8.01
CA ARG A 122 2.15 -10.57 8.50
C ARG A 122 1.64 -9.23 9.10
N PRO A 123 1.78 -8.11 8.38
CA PRO A 123 1.52 -6.80 8.95
C PRO A 123 0.02 -6.60 9.23
N GLU A 124 -0.27 -5.93 10.34
CA GLU A 124 -1.64 -5.62 10.73
C GLU A 124 -2.24 -4.52 9.83
N PHE A 125 -3.39 -4.81 9.24
CA PHE A 125 -4.14 -3.87 8.42
C PHE A 125 -4.89 -2.85 9.31
N ASN A 126 -4.63 -1.56 9.09
CA ASN A 126 -5.31 -0.50 9.81
C ASN A 126 -6.67 -0.18 9.19
N THR A 127 -7.75 -0.46 9.91
CA THR A 127 -9.13 -0.11 9.51
C THR A 127 -9.56 1.28 9.97
N THR A 128 -8.74 1.99 10.74
CA THR A 128 -9.09 3.31 11.29
C THR A 128 -8.92 4.39 10.23
N LEU A 129 -10.00 5.14 9.97
CA LEU A 129 -9.95 6.34 9.14
C LEU A 129 -9.24 7.47 9.89
N THR A 130 -8.32 8.13 9.20
CA THR A 130 -7.72 9.38 9.68
C THR A 130 -8.72 10.52 9.64
N ASP A 131 -8.49 11.60 10.38
CA ASP A 131 -9.36 12.79 10.38
C ASP A 131 -9.57 13.33 8.95
N ARG A 132 -8.49 13.38 8.15
CA ARG A 132 -8.57 13.84 6.75
C ARG A 132 -9.34 12.88 5.85
N GLU A 133 -9.23 11.58 6.07
CA GLU A 133 -10.08 10.61 5.37
C GLU A 133 -11.53 10.74 5.79
N MET A 134 -11.81 11.05 7.05
CA MET A 134 -13.17 11.30 7.54
C MET A 134 -13.77 12.57 6.92
N ASP A 135 -13.00 13.65 6.80
CA ASP A 135 -13.42 14.89 6.12
C ASP A 135 -13.82 14.61 4.66
N VAL A 136 -12.98 13.86 3.93
CA VAL A 136 -13.27 13.45 2.55
C VAL A 136 -14.50 12.54 2.51
N PHE A 137 -14.60 11.58 3.42
CA PHE A 137 -15.73 10.63 3.46
C PHE A 137 -17.06 11.34 3.70
N ARG A 138 -17.09 12.31 4.62
CA ARG A 138 -18.27 13.15 4.89
C ARG A 138 -18.75 13.86 3.63
N LEU A 139 -17.85 14.50 2.88
CA LEU A 139 -18.23 15.20 1.65
C LEU A 139 -18.70 14.23 0.53
N ILE A 140 -18.12 13.03 0.46
CA ILE A 140 -18.60 11.97 -0.43
C ILE A 140 -20.04 11.55 -0.05
N ALA A 141 -20.34 11.42 1.25
CA ALA A 141 -21.69 11.09 1.72
C ALA A 141 -22.72 12.17 1.34
N PHE A 142 -22.31 13.43 1.26
CA PHE A 142 -23.12 14.54 0.73
C PHE A 142 -23.15 14.64 -0.80
N SER A 143 -22.65 13.64 -1.52
CA SER A 143 -22.63 13.58 -2.98
C SER A 143 -21.84 14.70 -3.67
N CYS A 144 -20.88 15.33 -2.96
CA CYS A 144 -19.98 16.30 -3.57
C CYS A 144 -19.09 15.64 -4.63
N GLN A 145 -18.82 16.35 -5.73
CA GLN A 145 -17.91 15.84 -6.77
C GLN A 145 -16.46 15.98 -6.34
N THR A 146 -15.57 15.22 -6.98
CA THR A 146 -14.13 15.18 -6.63
C THR A 146 -13.50 16.57 -6.63
N ASP A 147 -13.85 17.42 -7.60
CA ASP A 147 -13.31 18.78 -7.72
C ASP A 147 -13.85 19.72 -6.64
N ASP A 148 -15.11 19.56 -6.24
CA ASP A 148 -15.71 20.32 -5.13
C ASP A 148 -15.04 19.96 -3.81
N ILE A 149 -14.79 18.66 -3.58
CA ILE A 149 -14.09 18.18 -2.38
C ILE A 149 -12.65 18.70 -2.35
N ALA A 150 -11.97 18.66 -3.50
CA ALA A 150 -10.62 19.18 -3.65
C ALA A 150 -10.54 20.67 -3.31
N ALA A 151 -11.48 21.47 -3.83
CA ALA A 151 -11.59 22.89 -3.52
C ALA A 151 -11.90 23.16 -2.04
N ALA A 152 -12.88 22.44 -1.47
CA ALA A 152 -13.32 22.60 -0.09
C ALA A 152 -12.24 22.26 0.94
N LEU A 153 -11.40 21.25 0.65
CA LEU A 153 -10.34 20.79 1.56
C LEU A 153 -8.96 21.35 1.22
N HIS A 154 -8.85 22.21 0.20
CA HIS A 154 -7.59 22.76 -0.31
C HIS A 154 -6.53 21.70 -0.64
N ILE A 155 -6.95 20.64 -1.32
CA ILE A 155 -6.08 19.53 -1.78
C ILE A 155 -6.29 19.27 -3.26
N SER A 156 -5.40 18.49 -3.89
CA SER A 156 -5.57 18.14 -5.30
C SER A 156 -6.67 17.07 -5.49
N PRO A 157 -7.35 17.03 -6.65
CA PRO A 157 -8.26 15.94 -7.02
C PRO A 157 -7.60 14.56 -6.94
N CYS A 158 -6.30 14.49 -7.23
CA CYS A 158 -5.52 13.27 -7.10
C CYS A 158 -5.42 12.81 -5.64
N THR A 159 -5.24 13.74 -4.69
CA THR A 159 -5.22 13.45 -3.26
C THR A 159 -6.60 13.01 -2.75
N VAL A 160 -7.69 13.61 -3.24
CA VAL A 160 -9.07 13.16 -2.94
C VAL A 160 -9.28 11.72 -3.39
N ASN A 161 -8.88 11.38 -4.62
CA ASN A 161 -8.99 10.02 -5.14
C ASN A 161 -8.15 9.03 -4.30
N ARG A 162 -6.95 9.43 -3.86
CA ARG A 162 -6.15 8.60 -2.94
C ARG A 162 -6.86 8.35 -1.61
N HIS A 163 -7.41 9.40 -0.99
CA HIS A 163 -8.20 9.23 0.24
C HIS A 163 -9.40 8.32 0.01
N ARG A 164 -10.12 8.47 -1.11
CA ARG A 164 -11.24 7.60 -1.49
C ARG A 164 -10.82 6.13 -1.56
N GLU A 165 -9.73 5.81 -2.24
CA GLU A 165 -9.23 4.43 -2.33
C GLU A 165 -8.82 3.87 -0.96
N ASN A 166 -8.18 4.69 -0.11
CA ASN A 166 -7.83 4.27 1.25
C ASN A 166 -9.07 4.04 2.11
N ILE A 167 -10.07 4.93 2.05
CA ILE A 167 -11.34 4.77 2.78
C ILE A 167 -12.00 3.45 2.35
N LYS A 168 -12.15 3.21 1.05
CA LYS A 168 -12.71 1.97 0.50
C LYS A 168 -12.01 0.73 1.04
N ALA A 169 -10.68 0.73 1.04
CA ALA A 169 -9.90 -0.38 1.58
C ALA A 169 -10.14 -0.56 3.09
N LYS A 170 -10.14 0.53 3.86
CA LYS A 170 -10.29 0.51 5.32
C LYS A 170 -11.66 0.02 5.80
N ILE A 171 -12.72 0.41 5.11
CA ILE A 171 -14.11 0.00 5.43
C ILE A 171 -14.59 -1.20 4.60
N LYS A 172 -13.72 -1.78 3.77
CA LYS A 172 -13.94 -2.98 2.95
C LYS A 172 -15.13 -2.87 1.98
N VAL A 173 -15.25 -1.72 1.30
CA VAL A 173 -16.26 -1.48 0.26
C VAL A 173 -15.62 -1.31 -1.11
N ARG A 174 -16.36 -1.61 -2.17
CA ARG A 174 -15.85 -1.67 -3.55
C ARG A 174 -16.04 -0.38 -4.33
N ASN A 175 -17.13 0.34 -4.06
CA ASN A 175 -17.53 1.50 -4.83
C ASN A 175 -18.11 2.62 -3.95
N VAL A 176 -18.33 3.79 -4.55
CA VAL A 176 -18.82 4.98 -3.85
C VAL A 176 -20.25 4.79 -3.32
N GLY A 177 -21.10 4.05 -4.02
CA GLY A 177 -22.47 3.78 -3.54
C GLY A 177 -22.46 2.96 -2.25
N GLU A 178 -21.57 1.97 -2.15
CA GLU A 178 -21.35 1.21 -0.92
C GLU A 178 -20.75 2.08 0.20
N MET A 179 -19.86 3.04 -0.14
CA MET A 179 -19.36 4.01 0.85
C MET A 179 -20.49 4.85 1.45
N ILE A 180 -21.37 5.39 0.61
CA ILE A 180 -22.54 6.18 1.06
C ILE A 180 -23.47 5.31 1.92
N SER A 181 -23.74 4.08 1.47
CA SER A 181 -24.55 3.11 2.23
C SER A 181 -23.93 2.83 3.61
N TYR A 182 -22.61 2.62 3.67
CA TYR A 182 -21.88 2.39 4.91
C TYR A 182 -21.98 3.58 5.87
N TRP A 183 -21.87 4.82 5.37
CA TRP A 183 -22.01 6.03 6.17
C TRP A 183 -23.35 6.08 6.91
N HIS A 184 -24.45 5.83 6.20
CA HIS A 184 -25.80 5.85 6.77
C HIS A 184 -26.06 4.67 7.71
N GLN A 185 -25.62 3.46 7.36
CA GLN A 185 -25.82 2.26 8.19
C GLN A 185 -25.10 2.35 9.54
N ASN A 186 -23.92 2.96 9.58
CA ASN A 186 -23.12 3.12 10.79
C ASN A 186 -23.40 4.44 11.53
N GLN A 187 -24.40 5.22 11.10
CA GLN A 187 -24.77 6.52 11.68
C GLN A 187 -23.57 7.45 11.89
N MET A 188 -22.64 7.48 10.93
CA MET A 188 -21.47 8.34 11.00
C MET A 188 -21.92 9.81 10.92
N LYS A 189 -21.37 10.66 11.79
CA LYS A 189 -21.69 12.10 11.90
C LYS A 189 -20.44 12.94 11.59
#